data_AF-A0A937UDF9-F1
#
_entry.id   AF-A0A937UDF9-F1
#
_cell.length_a   1.000
_cell.length_b   1.000
_cell.length_c   1.000
_cell.angle_alpha   90.00
_cell.angle_beta   90.00
_cell.angle_gamma   90.00
#
_symmetry.space_group_name_H-M   'P 1'
#
loop_
_entity.id
_entity.type
_entity.pdbx_description
1 polymer ?
#
loop_
_entity_poly.entity_id
_entity_poly.type
_entity_poly.pdbx_seq_one_letter_code
_entity_poly.pdbx_strand_id
1 'polypeptide(L)'
;MGLDSVELLLEVEATFNIDIPDEEAAGIVTIGELHKSILEKMRGRNTKTSCGSQKAFYRLRRTLMDFFGVERREIRTCTSTEDMFPRENRKEIYQILACL
;
A
#
# COMPACT_ATOMS: atom_id res chain seq x y z
N MET A 1 36.94 -15.24 8.18
CA MET A 1 35.94 -15.19 7.10
C MET A 1 34.56 -14.90 7.71
N GLY A 2 34.33 -13.65 8.12
CA GLY A 2 33.02 -13.17 8.63
C GLY A 2 32.64 -11.80 8.05
N LEU A 3 33.41 -11.33 7.06
CA LEU A 3 33.18 -10.04 6.40
C LEU A 3 31.90 -10.06 5.55
N ASP A 4 31.55 -11.22 4.98
CA ASP A 4 30.35 -11.40 4.17
C ASP A 4 29.06 -11.17 5.00
N SER A 5 29.05 -11.62 6.27
CA SER A 5 27.92 -11.39 7.17
C SER A 5 27.82 -9.94 7.68
N VAL A 6 28.97 -9.27 7.87
CA VAL A 6 29.01 -7.85 8.24
C VAL A 6 28.58 -6.98 7.06
N GLU A 7 29.06 -7.27 5.86
CA GLU A 7 28.65 -6.60 4.63
C GLU A 7 27.15 -6.79 4.37
N LEU A 8 26.63 -8.01 4.54
CA LEU A 8 25.20 -8.28 4.47
C LEU A 8 24.40 -7.43 5.48
N LEU A 9 24.86 -7.32 6.73
CA LEU A 9 24.19 -6.52 7.75
C LEU A 9 24.16 -5.03 7.37
N LEU A 10 25.31 -4.48 6.94
CA LEU A 10 25.42 -3.08 6.51
C LEU A 10 24.53 -2.78 5.30
N GLU A 11 24.49 -3.69 4.32
CA GLU A 11 23.62 -3.54 3.14
C GLU A 11 22.14 -3.60 3.54
N VAL A 12 21.77 -4.44 4.50
CA VAL A 12 20.40 -4.50 5.06
C VAL A 12 20.05 -3.19 5.76
N GLU A 13 20.91 -2.68 6.65
CA GLU A 13 20.70 -1.42 7.34
C GLU A 13 20.52 -0.26 6.36
N ALA A 14 21.37 -0.18 5.33
CA ALA A 14 21.27 0.83 4.27
C ALA A 14 20.00 0.67 3.42
N THR A 15 19.68 -0.54 2.97
CA THR A 15 18.53 -0.82 2.10
C THR A 15 17.20 -0.52 2.78
N PHE A 16 17.05 -0.92 4.04
CA PHE A 16 15.82 -0.70 4.81
C PHE A 16 15.86 0.61 5.61
N ASN A 17 17.00 1.32 5.58
CA ASN A 17 17.26 2.53 6.36
C ASN A 17 16.99 2.31 7.86
N ILE A 18 17.41 1.17 8.41
CA ILE A 18 17.23 0.76 9.81
C ILE A 18 18.58 0.64 10.51
N ASP A 19 18.59 0.71 11.84
CA ASP A 19 19.78 0.44 12.66
C ASP A 19 19.54 -0.82 13.51
N ILE A 20 20.46 -1.79 13.41
CA ILE A 20 20.49 -3.04 14.17
C ILE A 20 21.72 -2.99 15.09
N PRO A 21 21.55 -2.76 16.41
CA PRO A 21 22.67 -2.68 17.34
C PRO A 21 23.55 -3.92 17.33
N ASP A 22 24.86 -3.76 17.53
CA ASP A 22 25.83 -4.87 17.54
C ASP A 22 25.44 -6.02 18.48
N GLU A 23 24.88 -5.70 19.65
CA GLU A 23 24.40 -6.71 20.61
C GLU A 23 23.22 -7.53 20.06
N GLU A 24 22.34 -6.90 19.27
CA GLU A 24 21.23 -7.56 18.59
C GLU A 24 21.75 -8.39 17.41
N ALA A 25 22.64 -7.81 16.60
CA ALA A 25 23.26 -8.47 15.46
C ALA A 25 24.06 -9.72 15.84
N ALA A 26 24.77 -9.68 16.97
CA ALA A 26 25.51 -10.83 17.49
C ALA A 26 24.62 -12.03 17.84
N GLY A 27 23.33 -11.81 18.11
CA GLY A 27 22.34 -12.85 18.37
C GLY A 27 21.64 -13.40 17.13
N ILE A 28 21.87 -12.81 15.94
CA ILE A 28 21.25 -13.24 14.69
C ILE A 28 22.13 -14.32 14.06
N VAL A 29 21.68 -15.56 14.13
CA VAL A 29 22.40 -16.72 13.58
C VAL A 29 21.68 -17.35 12.39
N THR A 30 20.44 -16.94 12.13
CA THR A 30 19.62 -17.39 11.00
C THR A 30 19.00 -16.23 10.22
N ILE A 31 18.71 -16.47 8.95
CA ILE A 31 17.95 -15.52 8.11
C ILE A 31 16.56 -15.24 8.66
N GLY A 32 15.93 -16.21 9.34
CA GLY A 32 14.63 -16.01 9.98
C GLY A 32 14.67 -14.97 11.11
N GLU A 33 15.74 -14.96 11.90
CA GLU A 33 15.98 -13.96 12.94
C GLU A 33 16.29 -12.59 12.35
N LEU A 34 17.12 -12.53 11.30
CA LEU A 34 17.39 -11.30 10.57
C LEU A 34 16.11 -10.68 10.00
N HIS A 35 15.30 -11.49 9.32
CA HIS A 35 14.00 -11.09 8.78
C HIS A 35 13.07 -10.55 9.88
N LYS A 36 13.03 -11.22 11.03
CA LYS A 36 12.23 -10.76 12.18
C LYS A 36 12.73 -9.42 12.71
N SER A 37 14.04 -9.24 12.88
CA SER A 37 14.64 -7.98 13.32
C SER A 37 14.27 -6.83 12.36
N ILE A 38 14.44 -7.03 11.05
CA ILE A 38 14.05 -6.06 10.01
C ILE A 38 12.57 -5.67 10.17
N LEU A 39 11.66 -6.65 10.31
CA LEU A 39 10.24 -6.36 10.47
C LEU A 39 9.95 -5.54 11.73
N GLU A 40 10.58 -5.85 12.87
CA GLU A 40 10.41 -5.08 14.11
C GLU A 40 10.88 -3.63 13.94
N LYS A 41 12.06 -3.40 13.35
CA LYS A 41 12.58 -2.03 13.09
C LYS A 41 11.71 -1.25 12.10
N MET A 42 11.01 -1.95 11.21
CA MET A 42 10.08 -1.37 10.23
C MET A 42 8.66 -1.17 10.78
N ARG A 43 8.31 -1.75 11.94
CA ARG A 43 7.02 -1.48 12.58
C ARG A 43 6.89 0.01 12.87
N GLY A 44 5.70 0.56 12.66
CA GLY A 44 5.46 1.98 12.87
C GLY A 44 5.83 2.87 11.68
N ARG A 45 6.78 2.50 10.81
CA ARG A 45 7.14 3.30 9.61
C ARG A 45 6.02 3.35 8.58
N ASN A 46 5.23 2.28 8.49
CA ASN A 46 4.00 2.20 7.69
C ASN A 46 2.74 2.76 8.40
N THR A 47 2.88 3.47 9.52
CA THR A 47 1.70 4.11 10.16
C THR A 47 1.27 5.41 9.47
N LYS A 48 2.15 6.00 8.66
CA LYS A 48 1.76 7.04 7.70
C LYS A 48 1.52 6.43 6.34
N THR A 49 0.32 5.88 6.14
CA THR A 49 -0.55 6.17 4.97
C THR A 49 -1.65 5.12 4.90
N SER A 50 -2.68 5.35 5.70
CA SER A 50 -4.02 5.38 5.14
C SER A 50 -3.97 6.23 3.86
N CYS A 51 -3.62 5.65 2.71
CA CYS A 51 -3.55 6.37 1.46
C CYS A 51 -4.93 6.96 1.20
N GLY A 52 -5.09 8.26 1.46
CA GLY A 52 -6.39 8.92 1.50
C GLY A 52 -7.10 8.78 0.16
N SER A 53 -6.34 8.91 -0.94
CA SER A 53 -6.81 8.67 -2.29
C SER A 53 -7.22 7.21 -2.52
N GLN A 54 -6.49 6.22 -2.00
CA GLN A 54 -6.90 4.82 -2.10
C GLN A 54 -8.18 4.53 -1.31
N LYS A 55 -8.32 5.08 -0.11
CA LYS A 55 -9.56 4.96 0.69
C LYS A 55 -10.74 5.63 0.00
N ALA A 56 -10.55 6.83 -0.54
CA ALA A 56 -11.56 7.55 -1.31
C ALA A 56 -11.96 6.76 -2.56
N PHE A 57 -10.97 6.23 -3.29
CA PHE A 57 -11.21 5.39 -4.47
C PHE A 57 -11.99 4.12 -4.13
N TYR A 58 -11.67 3.43 -3.04
CA TYR A 58 -12.40 2.23 -2.62
C TYR A 58 -13.83 2.52 -2.17
N ARG A 59 -14.07 3.67 -1.53
CA ARG A 59 -15.42 4.13 -1.19
C ARG A 59 -16.22 4.42 -2.47
N LEU A 60 -15.66 5.24 -3.36
CA LEU A 60 -16.29 5.58 -4.64
C LEU A 60 -16.61 4.33 -5.46
N ARG A 61 -15.63 3.42 -5.61
CA ARG A 61 -15.82 2.16 -6.35
C ARG A 61 -16.94 1.31 -5.76
N ARG A 62 -17.05 1.23 -4.43
CA ARG A 62 -18.12 0.48 -3.78
C ARG A 62 -19.49 1.10 -4.08
N THR A 63 -19.63 2.42 -3.93
CA THR A 63 -20.87 3.12 -4.28
C THR A 63 -21.26 2.87 -5.73
N LEU A 64 -20.31 2.90 -6.67
CA LEU A 64 -20.62 2.65 -8.08
C LEU A 64 -21.05 1.19 -8.35
N MET A 65 -20.47 0.22 -7.64
CA MET A 65 -20.93 -1.18 -7.70
C MET A 65 -22.36 -1.31 -7.16
N ASP A 66 -22.65 -0.69 -6.01
CA ASP A 66 -23.93 -0.86 -5.30
C ASP A 66 -25.09 -0.19 -6.05
N PHE A 67 -24.88 1.00 -6.63
CA PHE A 67 -25.94 1.79 -7.26
C PHE A 67 -26.08 1.57 -8.77
N PHE A 68 -24.99 1.22 -9.46
CA PHE A 68 -24.99 1.09 -10.92
C PHE A 68 -24.68 -0.33 -11.41
N GLY A 69 -24.43 -1.29 -10.50
CA GLY A 69 -24.20 -2.69 -10.85
C GLY A 69 -22.92 -2.94 -11.66
N VAL A 70 -22.02 -1.96 -11.71
CA VAL A 70 -20.75 -2.05 -12.46
C VAL A 70 -19.83 -3.07 -11.79
N GLU A 71 -19.14 -3.91 -12.58
CA GLU A 71 -18.25 -4.87 -11.98
C GLU A 71 -16.95 -4.23 -11.47
N ARG A 72 -16.41 -4.79 -10.38
CA ARG A 72 -15.16 -4.30 -9.76
C ARG A 72 -14.01 -4.15 -10.75
N ARG A 73 -13.94 -5.03 -11.76
CA ARG A 73 -12.86 -5.07 -12.77
C ARG A 73 -12.91 -3.91 -13.76
N GLU A 74 -14.08 -3.29 -13.92
CA GLU A 74 -14.34 -2.17 -14.83
C GLU A 74 -13.93 -0.84 -14.19
N ILE A 75 -13.86 -0.78 -12.85
CA ILE A 75 -13.47 0.41 -12.09
C ILE A 75 -12.02 0.29 -11.59
N ARG A 76 -11.11 0.83 -12.39
CA ARG A 76 -9.66 0.91 -12.14
C ARG A 76 -9.23 2.37 -11.99
N THR A 77 -8.05 2.59 -11.42
CA THR A 77 -7.46 3.93 -11.31
C THR A 77 -7.11 4.55 -12.67
N CYS A 78 -7.04 3.74 -13.72
CA CYS A 78 -6.84 4.16 -15.11
C CYS A 78 -8.10 4.09 -15.98
N THR A 79 -9.27 3.76 -15.40
CA THR A 79 -10.52 3.78 -16.17
C THR A 79 -10.84 5.23 -16.54
N SER A 80 -11.17 5.47 -17.80
CA SER A 80 -11.61 6.79 -18.27
C SER A 80 -12.92 7.16 -17.59
N THR A 81 -12.99 8.39 -17.08
CA THR A 81 -14.24 8.92 -16.52
C THR A 81 -15.30 9.16 -17.60
N GLU A 82 -14.89 9.34 -18.87
CA GLU A 82 -15.83 9.48 -19.99
C GLU A 82 -16.55 8.16 -20.29
N ASP A 83 -15.86 7.02 -20.11
CA ASP A 83 -16.44 5.69 -20.33
C ASP A 83 -17.47 5.35 -19.22
N MET A 84 -17.23 5.81 -17.99
CA MET A 84 -18.11 5.58 -16.85
C MET A 84 -19.24 6.60 -16.73
N PHE A 85 -19.00 7.84 -17.17
CA PHE A 85 -19.97 8.94 -17.12
C PHE A 85 -20.06 9.63 -18.49
N PRO A 86 -20.68 8.99 -19.49
CA PRO A 86 -20.86 9.54 -20.83
C PRO A 86 -21.57 10.89 -20.80
N ARG A 87 -21.29 11.76 -21.78
CA ARG A 87 -21.83 13.14 -21.78
C ARG A 87 -23.35 13.18 -21.84
N GLU A 88 -23.95 12.16 -22.44
CA GLU A 88 -25.38 12.03 -22.69
C GLU A 88 -26.19 11.98 -21.38
N ASN A 89 -25.68 11.28 -20.37
CA ASN A 89 -26.38 11.02 -19.10
C ASN A 89 -25.59 11.42 -17.84
N ARG A 90 -24.40 12.03 -17.97
CA ARG A 90 -23.54 12.45 -16.84
C ARG A 90 -24.26 13.26 -15.76
N LYS A 91 -25.15 14.19 -16.16
CA LYS A 91 -25.89 15.05 -15.22
C LYS A 91 -26.83 14.25 -14.31
N GLU A 92 -27.55 13.30 -14.88
CA GLU A 92 -28.48 12.43 -14.15
C GLU A 92 -27.71 11.52 -13.18
N ILE A 93 -26.60 10.94 -13.66
CA ILE A 93 -25.73 10.10 -12.81
C ILE A 93 -25.19 10.89 -11.61
N TYR A 94 -24.76 12.14 -11.82
CA TYR A 94 -24.28 12.99 -10.71
C TYR A 94 -25.39 13.37 -9.72
N GLN A 95 -26.63 13.54 -10.18
CA GLN A 95 -27.76 13.79 -9.27
C GLN A 95 -28.04 12.59 -8.37
N ILE A 96 -27.98 11.38 -8.92
CA ILE A 96 -28.14 10.13 -8.14
C ILE A 96 -27.03 10.03 -7.08
N LEU A 97 -25.78 10.29 -7.46
CA LEU A 97 -24.62 10.23 -6.56
C LEU A 97 -24.63 11.32 -5.47
N ALA A 98 -25.23 12.49 -5.73
CA ALA A 98 -25.29 13.59 -4.77
C ALA A 98 -26.28 13.36 -3.62
N CYS A 99 -27.20 12.40 -3.76
CA CYS A 99 -28.17 12.03 -2.72
C CYS A 99 -27.70 10.89 -1.80
N LEU A 100 -26.44 10.45 -1.94
CA LEU A 100 -25.81 9.34 -1.19
C LEU A 100 -24.82 9.84 -0.14
#